data_AF-A0ABD1DG49-F1
#
_entry.id   AF-A0ABD1DG49-F1
#
_cell.length_a   1.000
_cell.length_b   1.000
_cell.length_c   1.000
_cell.angle_alpha   90.00
_cell.angle_beta   90.00
_cell.angle_gamma   90.00
#
_symmetry.space_group_name_H-M   'P 1'
#
loop_
_entity.id
_entity.type
_entity.pdbx_description
1 polymer ?
#
loop_
_entity_poly.entity_id
_entity_poly.type
_entity_poly.pdbx_seq_one_letter_code
_entity_poly.pdbx_strand_id
1 'polypeptide(L)'
;MSGEAFKVLECPELGRYAVTTKKLKAGEELFEEKPFAIGPKSDSPPVCLECCVPVDGSAFGPKCPQCGWPLCEECVRSVVYHKAECDLFVKNKVKFQNVDDSTAGCVQLDCITPLRVLLAKEADPERWNAEISRMEDHREERRGSTFWNADQKNVVEFLRSECGLKDRCSEELIQQVIGILEVNAFEARTSSGYTIRGLYPKLAIMAHSCVPNVVHSIHPSKDYRLTARTAIDVEEGSKLYTTYTYTLSGTMVRQAALKSTKFFTCQCKRCLDPTELGTHFSSLKCQKCDNGVIVSSKPTDEEAEWHCTHCEYKLKGAAMAKAIQVMQAEIDELAYMEYGPERLENFERVFKKYRSVLHPLHFINTSIRNSLIELYGRIPGYMMPELPDILLERKIELCKDILRVIDVFEPGKSRSRAMLLYELHAPIVVLAQSEYAHGSLDGEPLKKRLQEAIALLEESSEILKWEDPTTPEGILANVAKQSMVQLRQSMEIANLGN
;
A
#
# COMPACT_ATOMS: atom_id res chain seq x y z
N MET A 1 12.42 33.84 1.49
CA MET A 1 12.50 32.57 2.25
C MET A 1 11.07 32.18 2.57
N SER A 2 10.47 31.28 1.78
CA SER A 2 9.15 30.75 2.14
C SER A 2 9.33 29.88 3.38
N GLY A 3 8.55 30.13 4.44
CA GLY A 3 8.59 29.33 5.66
C GLY A 3 8.35 27.84 5.38
N GLU A 4 8.76 26.98 6.31
CA GLU A 4 8.50 25.53 6.25
C GLU A 4 7.03 25.26 5.95
N ALA A 5 6.72 24.29 5.08
CA ALA A 5 5.35 24.01 4.62
C ALA A 5 4.39 23.51 5.72
N PHE A 6 4.94 23.01 6.82
CA PHE A 6 4.19 22.55 7.98
C PHE A 6 5.01 22.72 9.25
N LYS A 7 4.33 22.68 10.40
CA LYS A 7 4.92 22.63 11.74
C LYS A 7 4.41 21.41 12.49
N VAL A 8 5.17 20.97 13.49
CA VAL A 8 4.80 19.84 14.35
C VAL A 8 4.13 20.37 15.61
N LEU A 9 2.96 19.82 15.94
CA LEU A 9 2.24 20.04 17.18
C LEU A 9 2.10 18.72 17.94
N GLU A 10 1.62 18.79 19.17
CA GLU A 10 1.46 17.62 20.03
C GLU A 10 0.13 17.69 20.78
N CYS A 11 -0.57 16.56 20.91
CA CYS A 11 -1.76 16.42 21.76
C CYS A 11 -1.87 15.01 22.33
N PRO A 12 -2.61 14.80 23.44
CA PRO A 12 -2.72 13.50 24.09
C PRO A 12 -3.23 12.38 23.17
N GLU A 13 -4.11 12.70 22.22
CA GLU A 13 -4.80 11.71 21.39
C GLU A 13 -3.98 11.24 20.17
N LEU A 14 -3.12 12.11 19.62
CA LEU A 14 -2.37 11.82 18.40
C LEU A 14 -0.86 11.73 18.65
N GLY A 15 -0.41 12.05 19.85
CA GLY A 15 1.00 12.36 20.09
C GLY A 15 1.42 13.54 19.20
N ARG A 16 2.53 13.38 18.49
CA ARG A 16 3.05 14.38 17.55
C ARG A 16 2.29 14.30 16.22
N TYR A 17 1.90 15.45 15.67
CA TYR A 17 1.21 15.53 14.38
C TYR A 17 1.61 16.78 13.59
N ALA A 18 1.50 16.71 12.26
CA ALA A 18 1.84 17.80 11.35
C ALA A 18 0.63 18.68 11.00
N VAL A 19 0.84 20.00 10.97
CA VAL A 19 -0.16 21.01 10.56
C VAL A 19 0.45 21.99 9.57
N THR A 20 -0.26 22.30 8.48
CA THR A 20 0.20 23.25 7.47
C THR A 20 0.35 24.67 8.03
N THR A 21 1.37 25.38 7.57
CA THR A 21 1.68 26.77 7.95
C THR A 21 1.28 27.78 6.86
N LYS A 22 0.81 27.28 5.72
CA LYS A 22 0.34 28.03 4.57
C LYS A 22 -0.64 27.17 3.79
N LYS A 23 -1.39 27.80 2.88
CA LYS A 23 -2.17 27.06 1.87
C LYS A 23 -1.25 26.28 0.94
N LEU A 24 -1.59 25.04 0.65
CA LEU A 24 -0.86 24.14 -0.25
C LEU A 24 -1.76 23.68 -1.39
N LYS A 25 -1.18 23.52 -2.58
CA LYS A 25 -1.91 23.03 -3.76
C LYS A 25 -1.78 21.53 -3.95
N ALA A 26 -2.74 20.89 -4.61
CA ALA A 26 -2.68 19.47 -4.94
C ALA A 26 -1.42 19.14 -5.78
N GLY A 27 -0.57 18.25 -5.25
CA GLY A 27 0.70 17.84 -5.83
C GLY A 27 1.90 18.71 -5.42
N GLU A 28 1.72 19.67 -4.51
CA GLU A 28 2.82 20.45 -3.94
C GLU A 28 3.73 19.54 -3.10
N GLU A 29 5.03 19.66 -3.31
CA GLU A 29 6.03 18.93 -2.53
C GLU A 29 6.16 19.52 -1.13
N LEU A 30 6.01 18.65 -0.13
CA LEU A 30 6.16 19.01 1.28
C LEU A 30 7.64 18.94 1.69
N PHE A 31 8.29 17.83 1.35
CA PHE A 31 9.71 17.58 1.63
C PHE A 31 10.20 16.30 0.94
N GLU A 32 11.51 16.20 0.83
CA GLU A 32 12.22 14.94 0.64
C GLU A 32 12.89 14.46 1.94
N GLU A 33 13.07 13.15 2.06
CA GLU A 33 13.67 12.52 3.23
C GLU A 33 14.51 11.30 2.83
N LYS A 34 15.71 11.18 3.40
CA LYS A 34 16.49 9.94 3.35
C LYS A 34 16.08 9.03 4.51
N PRO A 35 15.95 7.71 4.30
CA PRO A 35 15.64 6.81 5.40
C PRO A 35 16.73 6.87 6.48
N PHE A 36 16.34 6.68 7.73
CA PHE A 36 17.30 6.47 8.83
C PHE A 36 17.96 5.10 8.72
N ALA A 37 17.16 4.09 8.39
CA ALA A 37 17.60 2.74 8.05
C ALA A 37 16.60 2.09 7.08
N ILE A 38 17.08 1.15 6.28
CA ILE A 38 16.26 0.28 5.42
C ILE A 38 16.72 -1.16 5.56
N GLY A 39 15.82 -2.11 5.38
CA GLY A 39 16.20 -3.52 5.33
C GLY A 39 15.02 -4.48 5.21
N PRO A 40 15.26 -5.79 5.35
CA PRO A 40 14.21 -6.79 5.28
C PRO A 40 13.13 -6.55 6.34
N LYS A 41 11.89 -6.89 5.97
CA LYS A 41 10.78 -6.99 6.91
C LYS A 41 10.98 -8.16 7.85
N SER A 42 10.28 -8.14 8.99
CA SER A 42 10.17 -9.35 9.82
C SER A 42 9.54 -10.46 9.00
N ASP A 43 9.94 -11.70 9.23
CA ASP A 43 9.42 -12.90 8.58
C ASP A 43 9.60 -12.90 7.05
N SER A 44 10.60 -12.16 6.54
CA SER A 44 10.96 -12.23 5.13
C SER A 44 11.64 -13.57 4.80
N PRO A 45 11.49 -14.11 3.57
CA PRO A 45 12.35 -15.20 3.13
C PRO A 45 13.82 -14.80 3.15
N PRO A 46 14.77 -15.74 2.98
CA PRO A 46 16.16 -15.41 2.79
C PRO A 46 16.31 -14.41 1.63
N VAL A 47 16.84 -13.22 1.94
CA VAL A 47 17.10 -12.17 0.95
C VAL A 47 18.57 -11.77 0.98
N CYS A 48 19.08 -11.30 -0.16
CA CYS A 48 20.36 -10.62 -0.24
C CYS A 48 20.37 -9.42 0.72
N LEU A 49 21.35 -9.35 1.63
CA LEU A 49 21.41 -8.27 2.62
C LEU A 49 21.68 -6.89 2.00
N GLU A 50 22.11 -6.80 0.75
CA GLU A 50 22.30 -5.51 0.09
C GLU A 50 21.04 -5.05 -0.67
N CYS A 51 20.56 -5.84 -1.62
CA CYS A 51 19.44 -5.45 -2.49
C CYS A 51 18.06 -5.92 -2.00
N CYS A 52 17.99 -6.73 -0.95
CA CYS A 52 16.76 -7.30 -0.38
C CYS A 52 15.91 -8.13 -1.38
N VAL A 53 16.53 -8.64 -2.44
CA VAL A 53 15.92 -9.60 -3.37
C VAL A 53 16.05 -11.02 -2.78
N PRO A 54 15.01 -11.88 -2.86
CA PRO A 54 15.09 -13.27 -2.43
C PRO A 54 16.27 -14.02 -3.04
N VAL A 55 16.92 -14.85 -2.23
CA VAL A 55 18.03 -15.70 -2.63
C VAL A 55 17.82 -17.10 -2.06
N ASP A 56 18.53 -18.08 -2.62
CA ASP A 56 18.61 -19.39 -1.97
C ASP A 56 19.33 -19.25 -0.62
N GLY A 57 18.67 -19.64 0.47
CA GLY A 57 19.23 -19.69 1.82
C GLY A 57 19.84 -21.05 2.18
N SER A 58 19.89 -22.00 1.24
CA SER A 58 20.48 -23.32 1.45
C SER A 58 22.02 -23.28 1.55
N ALA A 59 22.64 -24.45 1.72
CA ALA A 59 24.10 -24.60 1.68
C ALA A 59 24.73 -24.13 0.35
N PHE A 60 23.96 -24.16 -0.75
CA PHE A 60 24.39 -23.80 -2.10
C PHE A 60 24.06 -22.35 -2.47
N GLY A 61 23.37 -21.63 -1.58
CA GLY A 61 22.96 -20.26 -1.77
C GLY A 61 24.11 -19.25 -1.80
N PRO A 62 23.92 -18.07 -2.43
CA PRO A 62 24.95 -17.05 -2.54
C PRO A 62 25.20 -16.37 -1.18
N LYS A 63 26.47 -16.30 -0.79
CA LYS A 63 26.90 -15.76 0.51
C LYS A 63 28.00 -14.73 0.35
N CYS A 64 28.01 -13.77 1.27
CA CYS A 64 29.09 -12.82 1.42
C CYS A 64 30.39 -13.57 1.74
N PRO A 65 31.47 -13.38 0.95
CA PRO A 65 32.71 -14.12 1.14
C PRO A 65 33.43 -13.78 2.46
N GLN A 66 33.07 -12.66 3.11
CA GLN A 66 33.65 -12.23 4.38
C GLN A 66 32.88 -12.82 5.57
N CYS A 67 31.61 -12.43 5.73
CA CYS A 67 30.81 -12.82 6.89
C CYS A 67 30.05 -14.14 6.70
N GLY A 68 29.78 -14.58 5.47
CA GLY A 68 29.01 -15.80 5.18
C GLY A 68 27.49 -15.64 5.23
N TRP A 69 26.97 -14.41 5.33
CA TRP A 69 25.53 -14.11 5.28
C TRP A 69 25.02 -13.92 3.84
N PRO A 70 23.72 -14.05 3.58
CA PRO A 70 23.18 -14.00 2.22
C PRO A 70 23.53 -12.71 1.48
N LEU A 71 24.20 -12.84 0.33
CA LEU A 71 24.61 -11.72 -0.53
C LEU A 71 24.73 -12.22 -1.97
N CYS A 72 23.90 -11.69 -2.87
CA CYS A 72 23.92 -12.11 -4.27
C CYS A 72 25.21 -11.70 -4.97
N GLU A 73 25.57 -12.42 -6.04
CA GLU A 73 26.83 -12.25 -6.77
C GLU A 73 27.03 -10.82 -7.32
N GLU A 74 25.95 -10.17 -7.75
CA GLU A 74 25.97 -8.80 -8.25
C GLU A 74 26.37 -7.80 -7.14
N CYS A 75 25.85 -7.98 -5.94
CA CYS A 75 26.09 -7.09 -4.80
C CYS A 75 27.44 -7.31 -4.12
N VAL A 76 28.11 -8.46 -4.31
CA VAL A 76 29.45 -8.71 -3.74
C VAL A 76 30.46 -7.62 -4.13
N ARG A 77 30.29 -7.00 -5.30
CA ARG A 77 31.21 -5.98 -5.83
C ARG A 77 31.04 -4.60 -5.21
N SER A 78 29.87 -4.32 -4.64
CA SER A 78 29.53 -3.01 -4.09
C SER A 78 28.51 -3.17 -2.97
N VAL A 79 28.98 -3.09 -1.72
CA VAL A 79 28.15 -3.15 -0.51
C VAL A 79 28.07 -1.78 0.15
N VAL A 80 26.85 -1.29 0.36
CA VAL A 80 26.55 -0.05 1.05
C VAL A 80 25.82 -0.36 2.35
N TYR A 81 24.69 -1.05 2.27
CA TYR A 81 23.84 -1.34 3.44
C TYR A 81 24.39 -2.49 4.29
N HIS A 82 24.91 -3.54 3.68
CA HIS A 82 25.41 -4.71 4.41
C HIS A 82 26.74 -4.45 5.14
N LYS A 83 27.51 -3.43 4.72
CA LYS A 83 28.91 -3.23 5.14
C LYS A 83 29.12 -3.26 6.66
N ALA A 84 28.37 -2.44 7.41
CA ALA A 84 28.55 -2.32 8.85
C ALA A 84 28.16 -3.62 9.61
N GLU A 85 27.17 -4.34 9.10
CA GLU A 85 26.76 -5.64 9.63
C GLU A 85 27.83 -6.70 9.34
N CYS A 86 28.39 -6.68 8.14
CA CYS A 86 29.45 -7.57 7.72
C CYS A 86 30.64 -7.49 8.67
N ASP A 87 31.10 -6.27 8.98
CA ASP A 87 32.20 -6.01 9.90
C ASP A 87 31.90 -6.58 11.30
N LEU A 88 30.66 -6.40 11.79
CA LEU A 88 30.20 -6.93 13.08
C LEU A 88 30.17 -8.46 13.09
N PHE A 89 29.62 -9.08 12.04
CA PHE A 89 29.50 -10.53 11.92
C PHE A 89 30.87 -11.20 11.77
N VAL A 90 31.80 -10.61 11.02
CA VAL A 90 33.18 -11.08 10.91
C VAL A 90 33.86 -11.03 12.28
N LYS A 91 33.78 -9.88 12.96
CA LYS A 91 34.41 -9.67 14.28
C LYS A 91 33.94 -10.71 15.31
N ASN A 92 32.64 -11.00 15.34
CA ASN A 92 32.04 -11.90 16.32
C ASN A 92 31.85 -13.34 15.81
N LYS A 93 32.34 -13.66 14.60
CA LYS A 93 32.26 -14.99 13.96
C LYS A 93 30.82 -15.50 13.80
N VAL A 94 29.86 -14.59 13.62
CA VAL A 94 28.44 -14.92 13.41
C VAL A 94 28.23 -15.36 11.97
N LYS A 95 27.72 -16.57 11.76
CA LYS A 95 27.46 -17.15 10.44
C LYS A 95 25.97 -17.43 10.25
N PHE A 96 25.49 -17.17 9.03
CA PHE A 96 24.15 -17.56 8.62
C PHE A 96 24.02 -19.09 8.60
N GLN A 97 22.98 -19.59 9.25
CA GLN A 97 22.61 -21.00 9.24
C GLN A 97 21.77 -21.28 8.00
N ASN A 98 22.09 -22.36 7.28
CA ASN A 98 21.34 -22.71 6.08
C ASN A 98 19.89 -23.03 6.44
N VAL A 99 18.96 -22.67 5.55
CA VAL A 99 17.55 -23.03 5.66
C VAL A 99 17.18 -24.06 4.60
N ASP A 100 16.21 -24.91 4.92
CA ASP A 100 15.72 -25.96 4.01
C ASP A 100 14.72 -25.41 2.97
N ASP A 101 13.90 -24.44 3.37
CA ASP A 101 12.91 -23.78 2.51
C ASP A 101 13.24 -22.29 2.36
N SER A 102 13.75 -21.93 1.18
CA SER A 102 14.11 -20.55 0.82
C SER A 102 12.90 -19.68 0.45
N THR A 103 11.69 -20.21 0.52
CA THR A 103 10.43 -19.48 0.27
C THR A 103 9.69 -19.11 1.56
N ALA A 104 9.98 -19.81 2.66
CA ALA A 104 9.42 -19.55 3.98
C ALA A 104 10.13 -18.40 4.71
N GLY A 105 9.49 -17.86 5.74
CA GLY A 105 10.04 -16.81 6.59
C GLY A 105 11.33 -17.23 7.30
N CYS A 106 12.33 -16.34 7.28
CA CYS A 106 13.67 -16.57 7.81
C CYS A 106 13.91 -15.72 9.06
N VAL A 107 13.66 -16.31 10.23
CA VAL A 107 13.81 -15.66 11.55
C VAL A 107 15.22 -15.08 11.78
N GLN A 108 16.26 -15.66 11.17
CA GLN A 108 17.63 -15.13 11.27
C GLN A 108 17.76 -13.70 10.71
N LEU A 109 16.91 -13.32 9.75
CA LEU A 109 16.93 -11.99 9.14
C LEU A 109 16.13 -10.95 9.93
N ASP A 110 15.31 -11.35 10.91
CA ASP A 110 14.50 -10.44 11.72
C ASP A 110 15.37 -9.42 12.48
N CYS A 111 16.60 -9.80 12.82
CA CYS A 111 17.56 -8.95 13.53
C CYS A 111 18.23 -7.89 12.65
N ILE A 112 18.20 -8.02 11.31
CA ILE A 112 18.99 -7.20 10.39
C ILE A 112 18.57 -5.73 10.45
N THR A 113 17.29 -5.43 10.25
CA THR A 113 16.84 -4.03 10.26
C THR A 113 16.96 -3.37 11.63
N PRO A 114 16.62 -4.04 12.77
CA PRO A 114 16.96 -3.52 14.10
C PRO A 114 18.46 -3.24 14.27
N LEU A 115 19.32 -4.15 13.79
CA LEU A 115 20.76 -3.96 13.82
C LEU A 115 21.20 -2.71 13.03
N ARG A 116 20.64 -2.49 11.83
CA ARG A 116 20.93 -1.27 11.04
C ARG A 116 20.56 0.00 11.76
N VAL A 117 19.43 0.02 12.46
CA VAL A 117 19.02 1.18 13.26
C VAL A 117 20.00 1.43 14.40
N LEU A 118 20.44 0.38 15.11
CA LEU A 118 21.42 0.49 16.20
C LEU A 118 22.80 0.97 15.70
N LEU A 119 23.27 0.45 14.56
CA LEU A 119 24.52 0.87 13.94
C LEU A 119 24.43 2.31 13.40
N ALA A 120 23.30 2.70 12.81
CA ALA A 120 23.05 4.07 12.38
C ALA A 120 23.02 5.05 13.57
N LYS A 121 22.43 4.65 14.70
CA LYS A 121 22.47 5.41 15.96
C LYS A 121 23.90 5.65 16.44
N GLU A 122 24.80 4.67 16.31
CA GLU A 122 26.19 4.84 16.72
C GLU A 122 26.99 5.71 15.74
N ALA A 123 26.70 5.60 14.45
CA ALA A 123 27.32 6.41 13.41
C ALA A 123 26.88 7.89 13.49
N ASP A 124 25.63 8.15 13.88
CA ASP A 124 25.05 9.49 13.99
C ASP A 124 24.11 9.61 15.22
N PRO A 125 24.68 9.77 16.44
CA PRO A 125 23.90 9.91 17.66
C PRO A 125 23.05 11.18 17.70
N GLU A 126 23.49 12.26 17.03
CA GLU A 126 22.75 13.53 16.98
C GLU A 126 21.45 13.37 16.20
N ARG A 127 21.50 12.74 15.02
CA ARG A 127 20.31 12.42 14.23
C ARG A 127 19.38 11.47 14.96
N TRP A 128 19.91 10.44 15.62
CA TRP A 128 19.10 9.54 16.46
C TRP A 128 18.32 10.33 17.54
N ASN A 129 19.00 11.20 18.28
CA ASN A 129 18.38 11.97 19.35
C ASN A 129 17.32 12.93 18.79
N ALA A 130 17.60 13.59 17.67
CA ALA A 130 16.69 14.55 17.05
C ALA A 130 15.44 13.90 16.42
N GLU A 131 15.62 12.77 15.73
CA GLU A 131 14.59 12.20 14.84
C GLU A 131 13.95 10.92 15.40
N ILE A 132 14.73 10.02 16.01
CA ILE A 132 14.32 8.64 16.31
C ILE A 132 13.92 8.43 17.76
N SER A 133 14.69 8.98 18.70
CA SER A 133 14.54 8.71 20.14
C SER A 133 13.16 9.06 20.71
N ARG A 134 12.43 9.95 20.02
CA ARG A 134 11.09 10.44 20.38
C ARG A 134 9.96 9.73 19.65
N MET A 135 10.26 8.77 18.77
CA MET A 135 9.25 8.00 18.05
C MET A 135 8.52 7.08 19.02
N GLU A 136 7.21 6.94 18.82
CA GLU A 136 6.38 6.03 19.61
C GLU A 136 6.78 4.59 19.31
N ASP A 137 6.91 3.77 20.35
CA ASP A 137 7.29 2.36 20.24
C ASP A 137 6.26 1.41 20.86
N HIS A 138 5.21 1.96 21.50
CA HIS A 138 4.15 1.23 22.20
C HIS A 138 4.70 0.12 23.09
N ARG A 139 5.83 0.40 23.75
CA ARG A 139 6.58 -0.63 24.47
C ARG A 139 5.76 -1.29 25.56
N GLU A 140 4.97 -0.49 26.29
CA GLU A 140 4.17 -0.99 27.40
C GLU A 140 3.01 -1.87 26.91
N GLU A 141 2.38 -1.53 25.78
CA GLU A 141 1.35 -2.33 25.14
C GLU A 141 1.91 -3.61 24.52
N ARG A 142 3.13 -3.57 23.99
CA ARG A 142 3.83 -4.74 23.43
C ARG A 142 4.35 -5.69 24.52
N ARG A 143 4.73 -5.17 25.68
CA ARG A 143 5.42 -5.91 26.76
C ARG A 143 4.65 -7.18 27.15
N GLY A 144 5.34 -8.32 27.13
CA GLY A 144 4.77 -9.61 27.52
C GLY A 144 3.85 -10.27 26.50
N SER A 145 3.60 -9.64 25.35
CA SER A 145 2.92 -10.27 24.21
C SER A 145 3.73 -11.44 23.63
N THR A 146 3.08 -12.28 22.82
CA THR A 146 3.75 -13.38 22.10
C THR A 146 4.87 -12.86 21.19
N PHE A 147 4.64 -11.74 20.51
CA PHE A 147 5.62 -11.10 19.64
C PHE A 147 6.82 -10.55 20.43
N TRP A 148 6.57 -9.87 21.55
CA TRP A 148 7.64 -9.39 22.44
C TRP A 148 8.56 -10.50 22.91
N ASN A 149 7.99 -11.64 23.31
CA ASN A 149 8.76 -12.79 23.78
C ASN A 149 9.55 -13.47 22.65
N ALA A 150 8.98 -13.51 21.44
CA ALA A 150 9.69 -13.99 20.26
C ALA A 150 10.87 -13.07 19.91
N ASP A 151 10.66 -11.76 19.90
CA ASP A 151 11.69 -10.74 19.68
C ASP A 151 12.81 -10.81 20.72
N GLN A 152 12.44 -10.99 21.98
CA GLN A 152 13.39 -11.13 23.08
C GLN A 152 14.38 -12.27 22.80
N LYS A 153 13.87 -13.43 22.40
CA LYS A 153 14.69 -14.61 22.13
C LYS A 153 15.45 -14.51 20.80
N ASN A 154 14.75 -14.14 19.74
CA ASN A 154 15.27 -14.27 18.37
C ASN A 154 16.10 -13.06 17.93
N VAL A 155 15.84 -11.88 18.50
CA VAL A 155 16.51 -10.64 18.12
C VAL A 155 17.35 -10.09 19.26
N VAL A 156 16.77 -9.87 20.44
CA VAL A 156 17.47 -9.19 21.55
C VAL A 156 18.63 -10.04 22.08
N GLU A 157 18.37 -11.29 22.46
CA GLU A 157 19.41 -12.20 22.96
C GLU A 157 20.48 -12.49 21.90
N PHE A 158 20.08 -12.67 20.64
CA PHE A 158 20.99 -12.89 19.52
C PHE A 158 21.92 -11.69 19.29
N LEU A 159 21.38 -10.47 19.23
CA LEU A 159 22.19 -9.28 19.01
C LEU A 159 23.13 -9.00 20.19
N ARG A 160 22.67 -9.20 21.43
CA ARG A 160 23.51 -8.96 22.61
C ARG A 160 24.59 -10.02 22.77
N SER A 161 24.25 -11.29 22.61
CA SER A 161 25.13 -12.42 22.90
C SER A 161 26.01 -12.77 21.70
N GLU A 162 25.39 -13.20 20.60
CA GLU A 162 26.10 -13.70 19.41
C GLU A 162 26.76 -12.56 18.63
N CYS A 163 26.08 -11.42 18.47
CA CYS A 163 26.64 -10.26 17.76
C CYS A 163 27.52 -9.35 18.65
N GLY A 164 27.73 -9.71 19.93
CA GLY A 164 28.64 -8.99 20.83
C GLY A 164 28.21 -7.56 21.18
N LEU A 165 26.89 -7.26 21.18
CA LEU A 165 26.37 -5.93 21.51
C LEU A 165 26.01 -5.73 22.98
N LYS A 166 26.27 -6.72 23.86
CA LYS A 166 25.86 -6.69 25.27
C LYS A 166 26.29 -5.44 26.02
N ASP A 167 27.49 -4.93 25.80
CA ASP A 167 28.03 -3.75 26.50
C ASP A 167 27.68 -2.42 25.81
N ARG A 168 27.07 -2.48 24.62
CA ARG A 168 26.73 -1.31 23.78
C ARG A 168 25.23 -1.01 23.75
N CYS A 169 24.41 -2.06 23.84
CA CYS A 169 22.95 -1.99 23.70
C CYS A 169 22.29 -2.73 24.86
N SER A 170 21.39 -2.05 25.59
CA SER A 170 20.53 -2.70 26.58
C SER A 170 19.41 -3.50 25.89
N GLU A 171 18.75 -4.40 26.62
CA GLU A 171 17.59 -5.15 26.08
C GLU A 171 16.47 -4.17 25.76
N GLU A 172 16.27 -3.20 26.64
CA GLU A 172 15.26 -2.16 26.52
C GLU A 172 15.48 -1.29 25.29
N LEU A 173 16.73 -0.99 24.92
CA LEU A 173 17.04 -0.22 23.71
C LEU A 173 16.76 -1.04 22.45
N ILE A 174 17.06 -2.34 22.45
CA ILE A 174 16.77 -3.18 21.27
C ILE A 174 15.26 -3.35 21.13
N GLN A 175 14.54 -3.61 22.21
CA GLN A 175 13.07 -3.67 22.22
C GLN A 175 12.44 -2.34 21.77
N GLN A 176 13.01 -1.20 22.18
CA GLN A 176 12.62 0.11 21.67
C GLN A 176 12.73 0.19 20.16
N VAL A 177 13.89 -0.18 19.61
CA VAL A 177 14.14 -0.12 18.16
C VAL A 177 13.16 -1.00 17.40
N ILE A 178 12.86 -2.20 17.91
CA ILE A 178 11.88 -3.10 17.28
C ILE A 178 10.49 -2.44 17.29
N GLY A 179 10.04 -1.90 18.43
CA GLY A 179 8.76 -1.19 18.53
C GLY A 179 8.67 0.02 17.61
N ILE A 180 9.74 0.83 17.53
CA ILE A 180 9.83 1.96 16.59
C ILE A 180 9.63 1.48 15.16
N LEU A 181 10.28 0.38 14.76
CA LEU A 181 10.15 -0.16 13.40
C LEU A 181 8.72 -0.67 13.13
N GLU A 182 8.08 -1.36 14.06
CA GLU A 182 6.71 -1.85 13.90
C GLU A 182 5.69 -0.70 13.77
N VAL A 183 5.85 0.34 14.58
CA VAL A 183 4.90 1.44 14.68
C VAL A 183 5.13 2.48 13.57
N ASN A 184 6.36 2.70 13.13
CA ASN A 184 6.71 3.87 12.31
C ASN A 184 7.38 3.56 10.95
N ALA A 185 7.80 2.33 10.68
CA ALA A 185 8.42 2.04 9.40
C ALA A 185 7.38 2.04 8.27
N PHE A 186 7.82 2.51 7.09
CA PHE A 186 7.05 2.49 5.86
C PHE A 186 7.49 1.32 4.99
N GLU A 187 6.54 0.71 4.31
CA GLU A 187 6.85 -0.24 3.25
C GLU A 187 7.47 0.50 2.06
N ALA A 188 8.58 -0.03 1.57
CA ALA A 188 9.13 0.32 0.27
C ALA A 188 9.26 -0.94 -0.58
N ARG A 189 9.59 -0.78 -1.85
CA ARG A 189 9.85 -1.90 -2.76
C ARG A 189 11.25 -1.76 -3.36
N THR A 190 11.93 -2.87 -3.58
CA THR A 190 13.16 -2.90 -4.38
C THR A 190 12.82 -2.60 -5.84
N SER A 191 13.81 -2.29 -6.68
CA SER A 191 13.61 -2.13 -8.13
C SER A 191 13.01 -3.39 -8.78
N SER A 192 13.18 -4.57 -8.18
CA SER A 192 12.56 -5.83 -8.64
C SER A 192 11.18 -6.10 -8.01
N GLY A 193 10.62 -5.14 -7.26
CA GLY A 193 9.27 -5.21 -6.70
C GLY A 193 9.13 -5.89 -5.34
N TYR A 194 10.22 -6.37 -4.74
CA TYR A 194 10.16 -7.04 -3.43
C TYR A 194 10.01 -6.04 -2.28
N THR A 195 9.18 -6.38 -1.29
CA THR A 195 8.91 -5.45 -0.19
C THR A 195 10.06 -5.39 0.82
N ILE A 196 10.38 -4.18 1.25
CA ILE A 196 11.29 -3.89 2.36
C ILE A 196 10.61 -2.95 3.35
N ARG A 197 11.26 -2.67 4.47
CA ARG A 197 10.85 -1.60 5.40
C ARG A 197 11.92 -0.52 5.48
N GLY A 198 11.49 0.73 5.57
CA GLY A 198 12.35 1.89 5.78
C GLY A 198 11.80 2.80 6.86
N LEU A 199 12.69 3.36 7.68
CA LEU A 199 12.32 4.28 8.76
C LEU A 199 12.47 5.73 8.27
N TYR A 200 11.35 6.45 8.18
CA TYR A 200 11.26 7.84 7.68
C TYR A 200 10.67 8.76 8.75
N PRO A 201 11.49 9.29 9.67
CA PRO A 201 11.00 10.00 10.86
C PRO A 201 10.13 11.21 10.58
N LYS A 202 10.42 11.97 9.52
CA LYS A 202 9.67 13.18 9.16
C LYS A 202 8.30 12.82 8.60
N LEU A 203 8.19 11.79 7.76
CA LEU A 203 6.89 11.29 7.32
C LEU A 203 6.09 10.63 8.45
N ALA A 204 6.74 9.90 9.35
CA ALA A 204 6.10 9.21 10.48
C ALA A 204 5.37 10.16 11.45
N ILE A 205 5.72 11.46 11.47
CA ILE A 205 5.00 12.48 12.27
C ILE A 205 3.57 12.71 11.75
N MET A 206 3.27 12.39 10.48
CA MET A 206 1.91 12.58 9.96
C MET A 206 0.97 11.55 10.57
N ALA A 207 -0.11 12.04 11.19
CA ALA A 207 -1.13 11.20 11.79
C ALA A 207 -1.90 10.39 10.74
N HIS A 208 -2.58 9.34 11.20
CA HIS A 208 -3.45 8.55 10.36
C HIS A 208 -4.80 9.24 10.03
N SER A 209 -5.25 9.09 8.79
CA SER A 209 -6.67 9.20 8.42
C SER A 209 -7.01 8.11 7.40
N CYS A 210 -8.24 7.57 7.47
CA CYS A 210 -8.77 6.70 6.41
C CYS A 210 -9.20 7.48 5.15
N VAL A 211 -9.03 8.81 5.17
CA VAL A 211 -9.11 9.74 4.04
C VAL A 211 -7.86 10.63 4.10
N PRO A 212 -6.69 10.12 3.67
CA PRO A 212 -5.43 10.86 3.75
C PRO A 212 -5.40 12.03 2.76
N ASN A 213 -4.61 13.05 3.07
CA ASN A 213 -4.36 14.20 2.18
C ASN A 213 -2.89 14.35 1.78
N VAL A 214 -2.04 13.42 2.22
CA VAL A 214 -0.63 13.30 1.81
C VAL A 214 -0.41 11.95 1.14
N VAL A 215 0.35 11.98 0.05
CA VAL A 215 0.88 10.81 -0.65
C VAL A 215 2.41 10.85 -0.65
N HIS A 216 3.03 9.69 -0.82
CA HIS A 216 4.48 9.59 -0.88
C HIS A 216 4.94 8.62 -1.96
N SER A 217 6.12 8.89 -2.51
CA SER A 217 6.84 8.03 -3.45
C SER A 217 8.21 7.72 -2.87
N ILE A 218 8.66 6.48 -2.95
CA ILE A 218 10.01 6.05 -2.51
C ILE A 218 10.77 5.62 -3.76
N HIS A 219 12.01 6.11 -3.91
CA HIS A 219 12.81 5.95 -5.13
C HIS A 219 13.99 5.00 -4.88
N PRO A 220 13.88 3.68 -5.16
CA PRO A 220 14.98 2.74 -5.00
C PRO A 220 16.23 3.14 -5.80
N SER A 221 16.06 3.77 -6.96
CA SER A 221 17.16 4.29 -7.79
C SER A 221 17.90 5.48 -7.18
N LYS A 222 17.37 6.06 -6.10
CA LYS A 222 17.91 7.23 -5.38
C LYS A 222 18.12 6.93 -3.91
N ASP A 223 18.69 5.76 -3.60
CA ASP A 223 18.96 5.31 -2.23
C ASP A 223 17.70 5.30 -1.34
N TYR A 224 16.58 4.88 -1.93
CA TYR A 224 15.27 4.84 -1.27
C TYR A 224 14.84 6.19 -0.69
N ARG A 225 15.23 7.30 -1.34
CA ARG A 225 14.74 8.63 -0.95
C ARG A 225 13.22 8.69 -1.09
N LEU A 226 12.57 9.24 -0.07
CA LEU A 226 11.14 9.49 -0.04
C LEU A 226 10.84 10.93 -0.43
N THR A 227 9.77 11.14 -1.19
CA THR A 227 9.19 12.47 -1.41
C THR A 227 7.72 12.48 -1.01
N ALA A 228 7.33 13.40 -0.13
CA ALA A 228 5.96 13.58 0.33
C ALA A 228 5.28 14.76 -0.40
N ARG A 229 4.04 14.57 -0.84
CA ARG A 229 3.25 15.57 -1.57
C ARG A 229 1.82 15.63 -1.06
N THR A 230 1.18 16.78 -1.15
CA THR A 230 -0.27 16.89 -0.92
C THR A 230 -1.05 16.22 -2.05
N ALA A 231 -2.07 15.42 -1.72
CA ALA A 231 -2.97 14.82 -2.71
C ALA A 231 -4.05 15.80 -3.20
N ILE A 232 -4.44 16.73 -2.32
CA ILE A 232 -5.50 17.73 -2.53
C ILE A 232 -4.97 19.13 -2.22
N ASP A 233 -5.78 20.14 -2.53
CA ASP A 233 -5.59 21.48 -1.95
C ASP A 233 -5.81 21.41 -0.43
N VAL A 234 -4.90 21.98 0.35
CA VAL A 234 -4.94 21.97 1.82
C VAL A 234 -4.85 23.40 2.33
N GLU A 235 -5.82 23.82 3.14
CA GLU A 235 -5.83 25.16 3.72
C GLU A 235 -4.80 25.29 4.84
N GLU A 236 -4.35 26.52 5.12
CA GLU A 236 -3.47 26.83 6.25
C GLU A 236 -4.10 26.40 7.59
N GLY A 237 -3.30 25.83 8.49
CA GLY A 237 -3.75 25.33 9.78
C GLY A 237 -4.43 23.96 9.73
N SER A 238 -4.49 23.32 8.56
CA SER A 238 -5.05 21.97 8.42
C SER A 238 -4.04 20.89 8.81
N LYS A 239 -4.52 19.80 9.40
CA LYS A 239 -3.70 18.62 9.69
C LYS A 239 -3.28 17.91 8.40
N LEU A 240 -2.04 17.43 8.37
CA LEU A 240 -1.53 16.57 7.32
C LEU A 240 -1.65 15.11 7.75
N TYR A 241 -2.29 14.32 6.92
CA TYR A 241 -2.62 12.92 7.18
C TYR A 241 -2.05 12.01 6.11
N THR A 242 -1.36 10.97 6.56
CA THR A 242 -1.06 9.78 5.77
C THR A 242 -2.02 8.64 6.16
N THR A 243 -1.90 7.48 5.53
CA THR A 243 -2.63 6.27 5.92
C THR A 243 -1.67 5.19 6.40
N TYR A 244 -2.08 4.46 7.45
CA TYR A 244 -1.31 3.34 8.04
C TYR A 244 -1.91 1.98 7.65
N THR A 245 -3.00 2.00 6.87
CA THR A 245 -3.75 0.81 6.47
C THR A 245 -4.28 0.98 5.06
N TYR A 246 -4.75 -0.10 4.46
CA TYR A 246 -5.32 -0.10 3.11
C TYR A 246 -6.70 0.57 3.10
N THR A 247 -6.82 1.66 2.34
CA THR A 247 -8.02 2.51 2.26
C THR A 247 -9.22 1.79 1.66
N LEU A 248 -9.02 0.79 0.80
CA LEU A 248 -10.11 0.00 0.19
C LEU A 248 -10.51 -1.24 1.02
N SER A 249 -10.17 -1.28 2.31
CA SER A 249 -10.76 -2.22 3.27
C SER A 249 -11.98 -1.60 3.97
N GLY A 250 -12.96 -2.40 4.42
CA GLY A 250 -14.10 -1.93 5.21
C GLY A 250 -13.73 -1.50 6.64
N THR A 251 -14.61 -0.77 7.34
CA THR A 251 -14.28 -0.14 8.64
C THR A 251 -13.84 -1.16 9.69
N MET A 252 -14.53 -2.29 9.82
CA MET A 252 -14.14 -3.34 10.79
C MET A 252 -12.71 -3.84 10.54
N VAL A 253 -12.35 -4.07 9.28
CA VAL A 253 -11.02 -4.57 8.88
C VAL A 253 -9.94 -3.51 9.16
N ARG A 254 -10.19 -2.24 8.80
CA ARG A 254 -9.24 -1.14 9.09
C ARG A 254 -9.04 -0.94 10.58
N GLN A 255 -10.12 -0.94 11.37
CA GLN A 255 -10.02 -0.79 12.84
C GLN A 255 -9.25 -1.94 13.47
N ALA A 256 -9.52 -3.19 13.07
CA ALA A 256 -8.78 -4.35 13.56
C ALA A 256 -7.28 -4.22 13.27
N ALA A 257 -6.91 -3.84 12.04
CA ALA A 257 -5.50 -3.65 11.66
C ALA A 257 -4.81 -2.52 12.43
N LEU A 258 -5.49 -1.37 12.62
CA LEU A 258 -4.93 -0.23 13.37
C LEU A 258 -4.79 -0.54 14.86
N LYS A 259 -5.76 -1.24 15.47
CA LYS A 259 -5.66 -1.68 16.86
C LYS A 259 -4.50 -2.67 17.04
N SER A 260 -4.34 -3.64 16.15
CA SER A 260 -3.33 -4.70 16.29
C SER A 260 -1.91 -4.23 15.96
N THR A 261 -1.74 -3.27 15.05
CA THR A 261 -0.40 -2.85 14.58
C THR A 261 0.03 -1.47 15.08
N LYS A 262 -0.93 -0.63 15.48
CA LYS A 262 -0.69 0.78 15.89
C LYS A 262 -1.33 1.12 17.24
N PHE A 263 -1.99 0.18 17.91
CA PHE A 263 -2.50 0.33 19.28
C PHE A 263 -3.52 1.45 19.49
N PHE A 264 -4.25 1.87 18.44
CA PHE A 264 -5.30 2.89 18.58
C PHE A 264 -6.57 2.55 17.79
N THR A 265 -7.68 3.19 18.19
CA THR A 265 -8.96 3.16 17.45
C THR A 265 -9.12 4.44 16.64
N CYS A 266 -9.27 4.34 15.32
CA CYS A 266 -9.36 5.51 14.46
C CYS A 266 -10.72 6.22 14.62
N GLN A 267 -10.68 7.53 14.85
CA GLN A 267 -11.86 8.38 15.02
C GLN A 267 -12.06 9.36 13.85
N CYS A 268 -11.50 9.06 12.66
CA CYS A 268 -11.70 9.93 11.49
C CYS A 268 -13.16 9.93 11.03
N LYS A 269 -13.57 10.95 10.28
CA LYS A 269 -14.96 11.11 9.78
C LYS A 269 -15.51 9.85 9.12
N ARG A 270 -14.70 9.15 8.32
CA ARG A 270 -15.09 7.90 7.66
C ARG A 270 -15.36 6.75 8.65
N CYS A 271 -14.54 6.63 9.70
CA CYS A 271 -14.70 5.56 10.70
C CYS A 271 -15.87 5.82 11.66
N LEU A 272 -16.30 7.06 11.81
CA LEU A 272 -17.45 7.43 12.64
C LEU A 272 -18.78 7.32 11.92
N ASP A 273 -18.77 7.27 10.59
CA ASP A 273 -19.97 7.21 9.75
C ASP A 273 -20.34 5.75 9.42
N PRO A 274 -21.51 5.24 9.84
CA PRO A 274 -21.99 3.89 9.50
C PRO A 274 -22.11 3.60 8.00
N THR A 275 -22.19 4.64 7.18
CA THR A 275 -22.28 4.54 5.72
C THR A 275 -20.93 4.72 5.04
N GLU A 276 -19.85 4.97 5.80
CA GLU A 276 -18.51 5.27 5.27
C GLU A 276 -18.53 6.40 4.23
N LEU A 277 -19.04 7.57 4.62
CA LEU A 277 -19.18 8.76 3.78
C LEU A 277 -20.17 8.55 2.63
N GLY A 278 -21.30 7.88 2.90
CA GLY A 278 -22.37 7.64 1.93
C GLY A 278 -22.08 6.54 0.89
N THR A 279 -20.89 5.93 0.93
CA THR A 279 -20.50 4.88 -0.03
C THR A 279 -21.15 3.53 0.27
N HIS A 280 -21.60 3.32 1.52
CA HIS A 280 -22.07 2.06 2.06
C HIS A 280 -21.05 0.93 1.85
N PHE A 281 -19.77 1.27 1.99
CA PHE A 281 -18.64 0.41 1.62
C PHE A 281 -18.50 -0.85 2.50
N SER A 282 -19.15 -0.88 3.67
CA SER A 282 -19.27 -2.05 4.56
C SER A 282 -20.72 -2.53 4.76
N SER A 283 -21.70 -2.00 4.00
CA SER A 283 -23.12 -2.33 4.22
C SER A 283 -23.57 -3.58 3.45
N LEU A 284 -24.42 -4.40 4.08
CA LEU A 284 -25.11 -5.50 3.43
C LEU A 284 -26.52 -5.05 2.97
N LYS A 285 -27.07 -5.72 1.95
CA LYS A 285 -28.49 -5.62 1.63
C LYS A 285 -29.30 -6.40 2.67
N CYS A 286 -30.37 -5.80 3.16
CA CYS A 286 -31.28 -6.47 4.08
C CYS A 286 -32.02 -7.59 3.35
N GLN A 287 -32.06 -8.77 3.98
CA GLN A 287 -32.77 -9.94 3.45
C GLN A 287 -34.19 -10.09 4.02
N LYS A 288 -34.68 -9.08 4.75
CA LYS A 288 -35.99 -9.08 5.43
C LYS A 288 -36.96 -8.01 4.94
N CYS A 289 -36.50 -7.05 4.15
CA CYS A 289 -37.35 -6.04 3.54
C CYS A 289 -36.73 -5.53 2.23
N ASP A 290 -37.55 -4.92 1.40
CA ASP A 290 -37.07 -4.27 0.19
C ASP A 290 -36.31 -2.97 0.53
N ASN A 291 -35.27 -2.67 -0.24
CA ASN A 291 -34.45 -1.45 -0.17
C ASN A 291 -33.68 -1.20 1.15
N GLY A 292 -33.85 -2.05 2.16
CA GLY A 292 -33.11 -1.98 3.40
C GLY A 292 -31.62 -2.26 3.22
N VAL A 293 -30.77 -1.50 3.92
CA VAL A 293 -29.33 -1.80 4.06
C VAL A 293 -28.99 -1.98 5.53
N ILE A 294 -28.07 -2.90 5.82
CA ILE A 294 -27.58 -3.18 7.16
C ILE A 294 -26.33 -2.32 7.42
N VAL A 295 -26.37 -1.53 8.49
CA VAL A 295 -25.28 -0.64 8.91
C VAL A 295 -24.95 -0.86 10.39
N SER A 296 -23.72 -0.53 10.82
CA SER A 296 -23.33 -0.63 12.22
C SER A 296 -23.92 0.50 13.05
N SER A 297 -24.41 0.20 14.26
CA SER A 297 -24.85 1.21 15.22
C SER A 297 -23.69 2.04 15.80
N LYS A 298 -22.47 1.47 15.81
CA LYS A 298 -21.25 2.11 16.30
C LYS A 298 -20.03 1.53 15.56
N PRO A 299 -19.62 2.08 14.41
CA PRO A 299 -18.67 1.42 13.50
C PRO A 299 -17.26 1.21 14.07
N THR A 300 -16.88 1.97 15.11
CA THR A 300 -15.59 1.85 15.80
C THR A 300 -15.57 0.78 16.89
N ASP A 301 -16.71 0.13 17.14
CA ASP A 301 -16.89 -0.91 18.15
C ASP A 301 -17.20 -2.24 17.46
N GLU A 302 -16.34 -3.23 17.65
CA GLU A 302 -16.43 -4.53 16.97
C GLU A 302 -17.61 -5.39 17.44
N GLU A 303 -18.08 -5.13 18.66
CA GLU A 303 -19.24 -5.83 19.25
C GLU A 303 -20.56 -5.11 18.95
N ALA A 304 -20.51 -3.96 18.26
CA ALA A 304 -21.70 -3.19 17.95
C ALA A 304 -22.74 -4.01 17.17
N GLU A 305 -24.00 -3.78 17.52
CA GLU A 305 -25.12 -4.31 16.76
C GLU A 305 -25.17 -3.64 15.37
N TRP A 306 -25.51 -4.43 14.37
CA TRP A 306 -25.81 -3.98 13.03
C TRP A 306 -27.32 -4.02 12.82
N HIS A 307 -27.89 -2.98 12.23
CA HIS A 307 -29.34 -2.88 12.05
C HIS A 307 -29.69 -2.49 10.62
N CYS A 308 -30.87 -2.91 10.19
CA CYS A 308 -31.46 -2.44 8.94
C CYS A 308 -31.88 -0.97 9.07
N THR A 309 -31.78 -0.23 7.98
CA THR A 309 -32.26 1.15 7.87
C THR A 309 -33.77 1.27 7.64
N HIS A 310 -34.46 0.18 7.30
CA HIS A 310 -35.87 0.20 6.87
C HIS A 310 -36.80 -0.76 7.62
N CYS A 311 -36.26 -1.68 8.43
CA CYS A 311 -37.05 -2.61 9.23
C CYS A 311 -36.34 -2.95 10.54
N GLU A 312 -36.98 -3.75 11.40
CA GLU A 312 -36.46 -4.08 12.74
C GLU A 312 -35.35 -5.15 12.74
N TYR A 313 -34.92 -5.61 11.56
CA TYR A 313 -33.91 -6.67 11.47
C TYR A 313 -32.55 -6.19 11.98
N LYS A 314 -31.93 -7.03 12.82
CA LYS A 314 -30.66 -6.78 13.51
C LYS A 314 -29.73 -7.99 13.42
N LEU A 315 -28.43 -7.71 13.48
CA LEU A 315 -27.33 -8.66 13.41
C LEU A 315 -26.29 -8.32 14.48
N LYS A 316 -25.66 -9.33 15.07
CA LYS A 316 -24.55 -9.11 16.01
C LYS A 316 -23.25 -8.81 15.25
N GLY A 317 -22.36 -8.00 15.85
CA GLY A 317 -21.04 -7.71 15.30
C GLY A 317 -20.24 -8.96 14.91
N ALA A 318 -20.20 -9.97 15.80
CA ALA A 318 -19.56 -11.26 15.52
C ALA A 318 -20.12 -11.99 14.29
N ALA A 319 -21.43 -11.89 14.03
CA ALA A 319 -22.04 -12.51 12.84
C ALA A 319 -21.63 -11.77 11.56
N MET A 320 -21.55 -10.44 11.60
CA MET A 320 -21.04 -9.62 10.51
C MET A 320 -19.56 -9.93 10.22
N ALA A 321 -18.72 -9.97 11.28
CA ALA A 321 -17.31 -10.31 11.17
C ALA A 321 -17.12 -11.68 10.51
N LYS A 322 -17.90 -12.69 10.93
CA LYS A 322 -17.82 -14.03 10.36
C LYS A 322 -18.23 -14.06 8.89
N ALA A 323 -19.28 -13.34 8.51
CA ALA A 323 -19.70 -13.22 7.11
C ALA A 323 -18.59 -12.59 6.25
N ILE A 324 -18.01 -11.48 6.71
CA ILE A 324 -16.87 -10.83 6.05
C ILE A 324 -15.69 -11.80 5.88
N GLN A 325 -15.30 -12.51 6.95
CA GLN A 325 -14.18 -13.45 6.91
C GLN A 325 -14.40 -14.55 5.86
N VAL A 326 -15.61 -15.11 5.79
CA VAL A 326 -15.94 -16.15 4.79
C VAL A 326 -15.86 -15.61 3.37
N MET A 327 -16.36 -14.39 3.13
CA MET A 327 -16.30 -13.78 1.80
C MET A 327 -14.86 -13.42 1.38
N GLN A 328 -14.03 -12.97 2.32
CA GLN A 328 -12.61 -12.71 2.07
C GLN A 328 -11.86 -14.01 1.74
N ALA A 329 -12.06 -15.07 2.52
CA ALA A 329 -11.43 -16.37 2.26
C ALA A 329 -11.77 -16.91 0.86
N GLU A 330 -13.03 -16.79 0.41
CA GLU A 330 -13.41 -17.20 -0.95
C GLU A 330 -12.69 -16.36 -2.02
N ILE A 331 -12.50 -15.05 -1.81
CA ILE A 331 -11.73 -14.20 -2.74
C ILE A 331 -10.25 -14.59 -2.74
N ASP A 332 -9.67 -14.84 -1.56
CA ASP A 332 -8.27 -15.21 -1.41
C ASP A 332 -7.99 -16.55 -2.11
N GLU A 333 -8.87 -17.55 -1.96
CA GLU A 333 -8.78 -18.82 -2.69
C GLU A 333 -8.75 -18.62 -4.22
N LEU A 334 -9.60 -17.73 -4.75
CA LEU A 334 -9.57 -17.38 -6.17
C LEU A 334 -8.29 -16.64 -6.57
N ALA A 335 -7.70 -15.87 -5.65
CA ALA A 335 -6.47 -15.14 -5.92
C ALA A 335 -5.25 -16.07 -6.06
N TYR A 336 -5.29 -17.26 -5.44
CA TYR A 336 -4.27 -18.30 -5.57
C TYR A 336 -4.44 -19.20 -6.79
N MET A 337 -5.59 -19.14 -7.48
CA MET A 337 -5.77 -19.87 -8.73
C MET A 337 -4.78 -19.41 -9.80
N GLU A 338 -4.46 -20.32 -10.72
CA GLU A 338 -3.64 -20.03 -11.89
C GLU A 338 -4.18 -18.80 -12.64
N TYR A 339 -3.27 -17.95 -13.08
CA TYR A 339 -3.61 -16.71 -13.75
C TYR A 339 -4.11 -17.01 -15.18
N GLY A 340 -5.43 -17.13 -15.35
CA GLY A 340 -6.04 -17.51 -16.63
C GLY A 340 -7.57 -17.43 -16.66
N PRO A 341 -8.19 -17.93 -17.75
CA PRO A 341 -9.63 -17.81 -18.02
C PRO A 341 -10.54 -18.32 -16.90
N GLU A 342 -10.22 -19.49 -16.33
CA GLU A 342 -11.01 -20.10 -15.27
C GLU A 342 -11.08 -19.21 -14.02
N ARG A 343 -9.98 -18.53 -13.68
CA ARG A 343 -9.94 -17.59 -12.56
C ARG A 343 -10.86 -16.39 -12.80
N LEU A 344 -10.87 -15.84 -14.01
CA LEU A 344 -11.76 -14.74 -14.40
C LEU A 344 -13.24 -15.15 -14.28
N GLU A 345 -13.59 -16.31 -14.86
CA GLU A 345 -14.96 -16.83 -14.83
C GLU A 345 -15.44 -17.10 -13.40
N ASN A 346 -14.56 -17.58 -12.53
CA ASN A 346 -14.85 -17.75 -11.12
C ASN A 346 -15.10 -16.43 -10.39
N PHE A 347 -14.30 -15.39 -10.67
CA PHE A 347 -14.56 -14.06 -10.12
C PHE A 347 -15.90 -13.48 -10.58
N GLU A 348 -16.26 -13.59 -11.86
CA GLU A 348 -17.58 -13.14 -12.34
C GLU A 348 -18.73 -13.91 -11.68
N ARG A 349 -18.56 -15.23 -11.49
CA ARG A 349 -19.54 -16.08 -10.77
C ARG A 349 -19.72 -15.61 -9.33
N VAL A 350 -18.64 -15.37 -8.59
CA VAL A 350 -18.68 -14.89 -7.21
C VAL A 350 -19.21 -13.46 -7.13
N PHE A 351 -18.87 -12.59 -8.08
CA PHE A 351 -19.43 -11.24 -8.17
C PHE A 351 -20.95 -11.27 -8.34
N LYS A 352 -21.46 -12.13 -9.23
CA LYS A 352 -22.90 -12.33 -9.43
C LYS A 352 -23.58 -12.89 -8.18
N LYS A 353 -22.95 -13.85 -7.50
CA LYS A 353 -23.43 -14.42 -6.21
C LYS A 353 -23.62 -13.33 -5.16
N TYR A 354 -22.68 -12.41 -5.02
CA TYR A 354 -22.75 -11.37 -4.00
C TYR A 354 -23.62 -10.17 -4.33
N ARG A 355 -24.07 -10.03 -5.58
CA ARG A 355 -24.97 -8.94 -6.01
C ARG A 355 -26.26 -8.82 -5.19
N SER A 356 -26.82 -9.93 -4.70
CA SER A 356 -28.05 -9.94 -3.88
C SER A 356 -27.80 -9.69 -2.39
N VAL A 357 -26.56 -9.84 -1.92
CA VAL A 357 -26.19 -9.78 -0.50
C VAL A 357 -25.52 -8.47 -0.14
N LEU A 358 -24.69 -7.93 -1.03
CA LEU A 358 -23.84 -6.77 -0.75
C LEU A 358 -24.40 -5.49 -1.34
N HIS A 359 -24.13 -4.35 -0.68
CA HIS A 359 -24.28 -3.06 -1.33
C HIS A 359 -23.41 -3.02 -2.61
N PRO A 360 -23.83 -2.36 -3.71
CA PRO A 360 -23.07 -2.36 -4.96
C PRO A 360 -21.61 -1.92 -4.81
N LEU A 361 -21.32 -0.95 -3.94
CA LEU A 361 -19.96 -0.45 -3.69
C LEU A 361 -19.23 -1.16 -2.53
N HIS A 362 -19.78 -2.24 -1.98
CA HIS A 362 -19.17 -2.95 -0.84
C HIS A 362 -17.72 -3.36 -1.12
N PHE A 363 -16.84 -3.32 -0.11
CA PHE A 363 -15.41 -3.55 -0.28
C PHE A 363 -15.06 -4.94 -0.85
N ILE A 364 -15.81 -5.99 -0.49
CA ILE A 364 -15.69 -7.34 -1.10
C ILE A 364 -15.93 -7.29 -2.62
N ASN A 365 -16.99 -6.59 -3.05
CA ASN A 365 -17.24 -6.39 -4.47
C ASN A 365 -16.11 -5.58 -5.12
N THR A 366 -15.62 -4.54 -4.45
CA THR A 366 -14.47 -3.74 -4.92
C THR A 366 -13.20 -4.57 -5.09
N SER A 367 -12.89 -5.50 -4.18
CA SER A 367 -11.79 -6.46 -4.34
C SER A 367 -11.96 -7.34 -5.58
N ILE A 368 -13.17 -7.87 -5.80
CA ILE A 368 -13.46 -8.66 -7.01
C ILE A 368 -13.32 -7.81 -8.27
N ARG A 369 -13.79 -6.56 -8.25
CA ARG A 369 -13.62 -5.63 -9.39
C ARG A 369 -12.15 -5.41 -9.72
N ASN A 370 -11.29 -5.19 -8.72
CA ASN A 370 -9.84 -5.05 -8.93
C ASN A 370 -9.27 -6.29 -9.64
N SER A 371 -9.59 -7.49 -9.16
CA SER A 371 -9.13 -8.73 -9.80
C SER A 371 -9.65 -8.89 -11.24
N LEU A 372 -10.92 -8.56 -11.49
CA LEU A 372 -11.49 -8.61 -12.85
C LEU A 372 -10.84 -7.58 -13.78
N ILE A 373 -10.58 -6.36 -13.32
CA ILE A 373 -9.88 -5.33 -14.11
C ILE A 373 -8.49 -5.81 -14.51
N GLU A 374 -7.76 -6.46 -13.59
CA GLU A 374 -6.43 -7.00 -13.86
C GLU A 374 -6.43 -8.18 -14.84
N LEU A 375 -7.50 -8.98 -14.88
CA LEU A 375 -7.62 -10.14 -15.76
C LEU A 375 -8.13 -9.75 -17.16
N TYR A 376 -9.16 -8.90 -17.24
CA TYR A 376 -9.70 -8.43 -18.51
C TYR A 376 -8.63 -7.64 -19.29
N GLY A 377 -8.32 -8.11 -20.49
CA GLY A 377 -7.35 -7.50 -21.39
C GLY A 377 -5.94 -8.08 -21.32
N ARG A 378 -5.68 -9.05 -20.42
CA ARG A 378 -4.32 -9.56 -20.15
C ARG A 378 -4.18 -11.08 -20.20
N ILE A 379 -5.27 -11.84 -20.25
CA ILE A 379 -5.25 -13.31 -20.27
C ILE A 379 -5.71 -13.88 -21.63
N PRO A 380 -5.25 -15.07 -22.04
CA PRO A 380 -5.66 -15.70 -23.29
C PRO A 380 -7.18 -15.82 -23.42
N GLY A 381 -7.75 -15.45 -24.57
CA GLY A 381 -9.19 -15.47 -24.82
C GLY A 381 -9.95 -14.27 -24.24
N TYR A 382 -9.28 -13.44 -23.44
CA TYR A 382 -9.79 -12.15 -22.95
C TYR A 382 -8.75 -11.05 -23.15
N MET A 383 -7.87 -11.17 -24.17
CA MET A 383 -6.89 -10.12 -24.48
C MET A 383 -7.62 -8.87 -24.97
N MET A 384 -7.06 -7.68 -24.76
CA MET A 384 -7.79 -6.42 -25.02
C MET A 384 -8.38 -6.32 -26.44
N PRO A 385 -7.66 -6.71 -27.52
CA PRO A 385 -8.21 -6.68 -28.87
C PRO A 385 -9.26 -7.76 -29.16
N GLU A 386 -9.36 -8.78 -28.31
CA GLU A 386 -10.30 -9.91 -28.45
C GLU A 386 -11.62 -9.66 -27.69
N LEU A 387 -11.66 -8.65 -26.80
CA LEU A 387 -12.83 -8.39 -25.98
C LEU A 387 -13.99 -7.85 -26.85
N PRO A 388 -15.18 -8.50 -26.82
CA PRO A 388 -16.37 -7.93 -27.43
C PRO A 388 -16.82 -6.67 -26.70
N ASP A 389 -17.56 -5.80 -27.38
CA ASP A 389 -18.05 -4.51 -26.86
C ASP A 389 -18.68 -4.62 -25.46
N ILE A 390 -19.48 -5.66 -25.20
CA ILE A 390 -20.11 -5.91 -23.90
C ILE A 390 -19.10 -6.13 -22.76
N LEU A 391 -17.94 -6.75 -23.05
CA LEU A 391 -16.87 -6.95 -22.05
C LEU A 391 -15.99 -5.71 -21.91
N LEU A 392 -15.87 -4.88 -22.95
CA LEU A 392 -15.24 -3.56 -22.86
C LEU A 392 -16.08 -2.63 -21.97
N GLU A 393 -17.39 -2.56 -22.20
CA GLU A 393 -18.36 -1.84 -21.36
C GLU A 393 -18.30 -2.35 -19.92
N ARG A 394 -18.25 -3.68 -19.73
CA ARG A 394 -18.08 -4.29 -18.42
C ARG A 394 -16.82 -3.78 -17.71
N LYS A 395 -15.65 -3.80 -18.37
CA LYS A 395 -14.40 -3.30 -17.78
C LYS A 395 -14.49 -1.80 -17.45
N ILE A 396 -15.13 -0.99 -18.31
CA ILE A 396 -15.38 0.44 -18.07
C ILE A 396 -16.22 0.65 -16.79
N GLU A 397 -17.32 -0.10 -16.63
CA GLU A 397 -18.17 -0.04 -15.44
C GLU A 397 -17.42 -0.42 -14.17
N LEU A 398 -16.63 -1.50 -14.22
CA LEU A 398 -15.80 -1.93 -13.09
C LEU A 398 -14.84 -0.82 -12.67
N CYS A 399 -14.13 -0.19 -13.62
CA CYS A 399 -13.22 0.91 -13.33
C CYS A 399 -13.95 2.13 -12.74
N LYS A 400 -15.08 2.53 -13.34
CA LYS A 400 -15.88 3.68 -12.87
C LYS A 400 -16.43 3.46 -11.46
N ASP A 401 -16.84 2.23 -11.13
CA ASP A 401 -17.32 1.87 -9.79
C ASP A 401 -16.25 2.04 -8.72
N ILE A 402 -15.00 1.65 -9.00
CA ILE A 402 -13.90 1.84 -8.05
C ILE A 402 -13.50 3.32 -7.98
N LEU A 403 -13.50 4.06 -9.10
CA LEU A 403 -13.23 5.50 -9.10
C LEU A 403 -14.20 6.26 -8.18
N ARG A 404 -15.50 5.92 -8.20
CA ARG A 404 -16.50 6.51 -7.28
C ARG A 404 -16.13 6.33 -5.81
N VAL A 405 -15.47 5.24 -5.45
CA VAL A 405 -15.00 4.97 -4.08
C VAL A 405 -13.72 5.75 -3.80
N ILE A 406 -12.75 5.71 -4.72
CA ILE A 406 -11.46 6.41 -4.59
C ILE A 406 -11.66 7.92 -4.49
N ASP A 407 -12.61 8.50 -5.24
CA ASP A 407 -12.97 9.92 -5.17
C ASP A 407 -13.36 10.37 -3.75
N VAL A 408 -13.86 9.45 -2.92
CA VAL A 408 -14.26 9.71 -1.54
C VAL A 408 -13.13 9.40 -0.55
N PHE A 409 -12.38 8.32 -0.75
CA PHE A 409 -11.39 7.83 0.22
C PHE A 409 -9.97 8.33 -0.02
N GLU A 410 -9.59 8.59 -1.26
CA GLU A 410 -8.28 9.12 -1.64
C GLU A 410 -8.50 10.26 -2.66
N PRO A 411 -9.17 11.36 -2.24
CA PRO A 411 -9.49 12.43 -3.16
C PRO A 411 -8.21 13.05 -3.75
N GLY A 412 -8.30 13.48 -5.00
CA GLY A 412 -7.20 14.12 -5.70
C GLY A 412 -6.14 13.14 -6.21
N LYS A 413 -4.87 13.52 -6.08
CA LYS A 413 -3.75 12.83 -6.74
C LYS A 413 -3.24 11.66 -5.90
N SER A 414 -3.66 10.43 -6.23
CA SER A 414 -3.15 9.18 -5.63
C SER A 414 -2.67 8.18 -6.67
N ARG A 415 -1.72 7.31 -6.27
CA ARG A 415 -1.23 6.21 -7.14
C ARG A 415 -2.38 5.32 -7.60
N SER A 416 -3.26 4.91 -6.67
CA SER A 416 -4.44 4.07 -6.95
C SER A 416 -5.35 4.69 -8.01
N ARG A 417 -5.60 6.00 -7.92
CA ARG A 417 -6.37 6.74 -8.93
C ARG A 417 -5.69 6.65 -10.28
N ALA A 418 -4.41 6.99 -10.36
CA ALA A 418 -3.68 7.04 -11.63
C ALA A 418 -3.63 5.67 -12.33
N MET A 419 -3.36 4.60 -11.58
CA MET A 419 -3.42 3.22 -12.08
C MET A 419 -4.80 2.88 -12.66
N LEU A 420 -5.87 3.30 -11.99
CA LEU A 420 -7.24 3.02 -12.43
C LEU A 420 -7.66 3.85 -13.65
N LEU A 421 -7.21 5.10 -13.75
CA LEU A 421 -7.42 5.93 -14.94
C LEU A 421 -6.71 5.33 -16.16
N TYR A 422 -5.51 4.79 -15.98
CA TYR A 422 -4.83 4.01 -17.01
C TYR A 422 -5.63 2.76 -17.39
N GLU A 423 -6.14 1.98 -16.44
CA GLU A 423 -6.96 0.81 -16.79
C GLU A 423 -8.28 1.17 -17.49
N LEU A 424 -8.85 2.35 -17.19
CA LEU A 424 -10.09 2.83 -17.79
C LEU A 424 -9.90 3.32 -19.24
N HIS A 425 -8.77 3.95 -19.58
CA HIS A 425 -8.58 4.51 -20.92
C HIS A 425 -8.62 3.43 -22.01
N ALA A 426 -8.02 2.27 -21.73
CA ALA A 426 -7.79 1.23 -22.73
C ALA A 426 -9.10 0.68 -23.32
N PRO A 427 -10.08 0.22 -22.52
CA PRO A 427 -11.35 -0.26 -23.07
C PRO A 427 -12.17 0.86 -23.72
N ILE A 428 -12.04 2.13 -23.28
CA ILE A 428 -12.72 3.27 -23.95
C ILE A 428 -12.21 3.43 -25.38
N VAL A 429 -10.88 3.40 -25.57
CA VAL A 429 -10.27 3.54 -26.90
C VAL A 429 -10.66 2.38 -27.81
N VAL A 430 -10.57 1.15 -27.32
CA VAL A 430 -10.89 -0.05 -28.13
C VAL A 430 -12.37 -0.08 -28.48
N LEU A 431 -13.27 0.26 -27.55
CA LEU A 431 -14.70 0.34 -27.82
C LEU A 431 -15.02 1.42 -28.85
N ALA A 432 -14.41 2.61 -28.73
CA ALA A 432 -14.59 3.68 -29.71
C ALA A 432 -14.08 3.29 -31.11
N GLN A 433 -12.97 2.55 -31.19
CA GLN A 433 -12.44 2.02 -32.45
C GLN A 433 -13.36 0.95 -33.07
N SER A 434 -13.90 0.05 -32.24
CA SER A 434 -14.88 -0.96 -32.65
C SER A 434 -16.13 -0.30 -33.24
N GLU A 435 -16.73 0.64 -32.52
CA GLU A 435 -17.94 1.32 -32.99
C GLU A 435 -17.71 2.17 -34.25
N TYR A 436 -16.54 2.81 -34.36
CA TYR A 436 -16.16 3.52 -35.58
C TYR A 436 -16.03 2.57 -36.78
N ALA A 437 -15.38 1.42 -36.60
CA ALA A 437 -15.24 0.41 -37.66
C ALA A 437 -16.59 -0.14 -38.13
N HIS A 438 -17.57 -0.25 -37.23
CA HIS A 438 -18.94 -0.68 -37.55
C HIS A 438 -19.86 0.47 -38.01
N GLY A 439 -19.37 1.71 -38.07
CA GLY A 439 -20.13 2.89 -38.49
C GLY A 439 -21.20 3.36 -37.49
N SER A 440 -21.15 2.91 -36.23
CA SER A 440 -22.08 3.33 -35.18
C SER A 440 -21.60 4.55 -34.37
N LEU A 441 -20.34 4.95 -34.54
CA LEU A 441 -19.75 6.12 -33.88
C LEU A 441 -18.82 6.86 -34.85
N ASP A 442 -19.10 8.12 -35.16
CA ASP A 442 -18.26 8.97 -36.03
C ASP A 442 -18.20 10.42 -35.52
N GLY A 443 -17.47 11.27 -36.26
CA GLY A 443 -17.44 12.72 -36.05
C GLY A 443 -17.21 13.17 -34.60
N GLU A 444 -18.09 14.04 -34.11
CA GLU A 444 -17.98 14.66 -32.78
C GLU A 444 -18.13 13.66 -31.61
N PRO A 445 -19.08 12.70 -31.62
CA PRO A 445 -19.13 11.64 -30.62
C PRO A 445 -17.83 10.84 -30.48
N LEU A 446 -17.19 10.45 -31.60
CA LEU A 446 -15.90 9.78 -31.59
C LEU A 446 -14.82 10.67 -30.98
N LYS A 447 -14.73 11.92 -31.45
CA LYS A 447 -13.78 12.92 -30.94
C LYS A 447 -13.89 13.05 -29.41
N LYS A 448 -15.10 13.17 -28.87
CA LYS A 448 -15.34 13.28 -27.43
C LYS A 448 -14.83 12.07 -26.63
N ARG A 449 -15.05 10.84 -27.12
CA ARG A 449 -14.56 9.63 -26.45
C ARG A 449 -13.02 9.55 -26.45
N LEU A 450 -12.39 9.92 -27.55
CA LEU A 450 -10.93 9.94 -27.64
C LEU A 450 -10.33 11.05 -26.77
N GLN A 451 -10.98 12.21 -26.67
CA GLN A 451 -10.61 13.29 -25.74
C GLN A 451 -10.75 12.86 -24.27
N GLU A 452 -11.81 12.12 -23.91
CA GLU A 452 -11.94 11.52 -22.57
C GLU A 452 -10.75 10.62 -22.27
N ALA A 453 -10.40 9.69 -23.17
CA ALA A 453 -9.25 8.81 -23.00
C ALA A 453 -7.91 9.57 -22.89
N ILE A 454 -7.71 10.63 -23.67
CA ILE A 454 -6.53 11.51 -23.55
C ILE A 454 -6.45 12.16 -22.17
N ALA A 455 -7.57 12.69 -21.65
CA ALA A 455 -7.59 13.31 -20.33
C ALA A 455 -7.27 12.31 -19.21
N LEU A 456 -7.78 11.08 -19.31
CA LEU A 456 -7.45 10.00 -18.36
C LEU A 456 -5.95 9.67 -18.38
N LEU A 457 -5.35 9.55 -19.58
CA LEU A 457 -3.92 9.28 -19.74
C LEU A 457 -3.05 10.45 -19.24
N GLU A 458 -3.47 11.68 -19.48
CA GLU A 458 -2.78 12.88 -19.01
C GLU A 458 -2.71 12.91 -17.49
N GLU A 459 -3.86 12.77 -16.81
CA GLU A 459 -3.93 12.73 -15.34
C GLU A 459 -3.13 11.54 -14.78
N SER A 460 -3.28 10.35 -15.38
CA SER A 460 -2.52 9.16 -14.99
C SER A 460 -1.01 9.40 -15.08
N SER A 461 -0.52 9.92 -16.21
CA SER A 461 0.92 10.14 -16.42
C SER A 461 1.49 11.22 -15.49
N GLU A 462 0.71 12.27 -15.20
CA GLU A 462 1.12 13.37 -14.34
C GLU A 462 1.24 12.98 -12.86
N ILE A 463 0.48 11.97 -12.41
CA ILE A 463 0.59 11.41 -11.07
C ILE A 463 1.69 10.35 -11.02
N LEU A 464 1.69 9.38 -11.96
CA LEU A 464 2.64 8.25 -11.93
C LEU A 464 4.10 8.67 -12.18
N LYS A 465 4.35 9.83 -12.80
CA LYS A 465 5.73 10.36 -12.94
C LYS A 465 6.40 10.68 -11.61
N TRP A 466 5.65 10.68 -10.51
CA TRP A 466 6.21 10.82 -9.16
C TRP A 466 6.90 9.54 -8.67
N GLU A 467 6.55 8.40 -9.24
CA GLU A 467 7.16 7.11 -8.91
C GLU A 467 8.56 6.99 -9.50
N ASP A 468 9.34 6.05 -8.99
CA ASP A 468 10.66 5.77 -9.51
C ASP A 468 10.57 5.24 -10.96
N PRO A 469 11.36 5.74 -11.92
CA PRO A 469 11.30 5.26 -13.31
C PRO A 469 11.57 3.76 -13.49
N THR A 470 12.18 3.11 -12.50
CA THR A 470 12.49 1.67 -12.52
C THR A 470 11.36 0.79 -11.97
N THR A 471 10.35 1.36 -11.29
CA THR A 471 9.21 0.58 -10.78
C THR A 471 8.14 0.38 -11.85
N PRO A 472 7.26 -0.63 -11.71
CA PRO A 472 6.14 -0.84 -12.64
C PRO A 472 5.30 0.42 -12.86
N GLU A 473 5.04 1.19 -11.81
CA GLU A 473 4.27 2.43 -11.87
C GLU A 473 5.00 3.55 -12.62
N GLY A 474 6.31 3.71 -12.43
CA GLY A 474 7.10 4.68 -13.18
C GLY A 474 7.28 4.32 -14.66
N ILE A 475 7.40 3.02 -14.97
CA ILE A 475 7.35 2.52 -16.35
C ILE A 475 5.98 2.85 -16.96
N LEU A 476 4.90 2.60 -16.22
CA LEU A 476 3.54 2.89 -16.68
C LEU A 476 3.31 4.37 -16.93
N ALA A 477 3.93 5.27 -16.15
CA ALA A 477 3.90 6.71 -16.41
C ALA A 477 4.38 7.06 -17.83
N ASN A 478 5.48 6.43 -18.26
CA ASN A 478 6.03 6.62 -19.60
C ASN A 478 5.13 6.02 -20.68
N VAL A 479 4.58 4.83 -20.45
CA VAL A 479 3.64 4.18 -21.38
C VAL A 479 2.39 5.04 -21.55
N ALA A 480 1.78 5.50 -20.45
CA ALA A 480 0.61 6.37 -20.47
C ALA A 480 0.86 7.66 -21.27
N LYS A 481 2.03 8.29 -21.07
CA LYS A 481 2.44 9.48 -21.83
C LYS A 481 2.61 9.19 -23.32
N GLN A 482 3.21 8.07 -23.68
CA GLN A 482 3.38 7.67 -25.09
C GLN A 482 2.03 7.37 -25.75
N SER A 483 1.16 6.60 -25.09
CA SER A 483 -0.21 6.33 -25.56
C SER A 483 -1.01 7.61 -25.77
N MET A 484 -0.85 8.60 -24.88
CA MET A 484 -1.51 9.90 -25.02
C MET A 484 -1.05 10.64 -26.28
N VAL A 485 0.27 10.67 -26.53
CA VAL A 485 0.84 11.32 -27.73
C VAL A 485 0.36 10.63 -29.00
N GLN A 486 0.39 9.29 -29.03
CA GLN A 486 -0.10 8.50 -30.16
C GLN A 486 -1.57 8.78 -30.42
N LEU A 487 -2.40 8.82 -29.37
CA LEU A 487 -3.84 9.07 -29.51
C LEU A 487 -4.13 10.48 -30.03
N ARG A 488 -3.40 11.50 -29.56
CA ARG A 488 -3.47 12.88 -30.09
C ARG A 488 -3.12 12.92 -31.59
N GLN A 489 -2.05 12.25 -32.00
CA GLN A 489 -1.64 12.18 -33.41
C GLN A 489 -2.68 11.45 -34.28
N SER A 490 -3.25 10.35 -33.80
CA SER A 490 -4.32 9.64 -34.52
C SER A 490 -5.55 10.51 -34.73
N MET A 491 -5.92 11.34 -33.73
CA MET A 491 -7.02 12.29 -33.87
C MET A 491 -6.74 13.39 -34.89
N GLU A 492 -5.52 13.92 -34.92
CA GLU A 492 -5.11 14.92 -35.93
C GLU A 492 -5.20 14.35 -37.35
N ILE A 493 -4.68 13.14 -37.56
CA ILE A 493 -4.72 12.45 -38.86
C ILE A 493 -6.17 12.19 -39.32
N ALA A 494 -7.07 11.89 -38.39
CA ALA A 494 -8.48 11.64 -38.67
C ALA A 494 -9.31 12.92 -38.89
N ASN A 495 -8.69 14.12 -38.91
CA ASN A 495 -9.39 15.41 -38.89
C ASN A 495 -10.37 15.58 -37.70
N LEU A 496 -10.10 14.88 -36.60
CA LEU A 496 -10.81 15.00 -35.32
C LEU A 496 -10.05 15.93 -34.35
N GLY A 497 -9.01 16.63 -34.83
CA GLY A 497 -8.30 17.67 -34.10
C GLY A 497 -9.19 18.87 -33.75
N ASN A 498 -8.69 19.77 -32.90
CA ASN A 498 -9.40 21.01 -32.57
C ASN A 498 -9.46 21.99 -33.73
#